data_AF-A0A9R0J143-F1
#
_entry.id   AF-A0A9R0J143-F1
#
_cell.length_a   1.000
_cell.length_b   1.000
_cell.length_c   1.000
_cell.angle_alpha   90.00
_cell.angle_beta   90.00
_cell.angle_gamma   90.00
#
_symmetry.space_group_name_H-M   'P 1'
#
loop_
_entity.id
_entity.type
_entity.pdbx_description
1 polymer ?
#
loop_
_entity_poly.entity_id
_entity_poly.type
_entity_poly.pdbx_seq_one_letter_code
_entity_poly.pdbx_strand_id
1 'polypeptide(L)'
;MVCCFHVPIFRVDDDSLYLQSLITTCSELYSKDNLEMVVVAKMNTLANYEGIFDHFLSGFPSWCLAVPFKDSKRRDFICRYLNLGRGGFKCLLLNSNGSVLLHENGCLSSVVLNYGAEAFPFTQDCLHKLGKPDIPYWKTSSTSTLEGLLQCNSTFVLSKTNSSISSTCISQLKGKVIGLYLCWEGDFISELDDVYKECQKKLLAFEIVLVYMPFGDCLDLEVFMAKIDSMLRDCNACWWCFPFNNSVSHKLGRVAYSGTEDRRSNYLVREEYLMPLSDLIKMASFGHLTLENV
;
A
#
# COMPACT_ATOMS: atom_id res chain seq x y z
N MET A 1 -1.27 6.87 -19.03
CA MET A 1 0.05 6.65 -18.41
C MET A 1 0.80 5.58 -19.19
N VAL A 2 2.05 5.84 -19.56
CA VAL A 2 2.91 4.91 -20.31
C VAL A 2 4.05 4.45 -19.40
N CYS A 3 4.14 3.15 -19.17
CA CYS A 3 5.06 2.51 -18.23
C CYS A 3 6.00 1.57 -18.97
N CYS A 4 7.29 1.86 -18.96
CA CYS A 4 8.32 1.09 -19.65
C CYS A 4 9.16 0.30 -18.65
N PHE A 5 9.35 -0.99 -18.90
CA PHE A 5 10.07 -1.89 -18.00
C PHE A 5 11.18 -2.64 -18.73
N HIS A 6 12.31 -2.88 -18.09
CA HIS A 6 13.20 -3.96 -18.52
C HIS A 6 12.69 -5.28 -17.96
N VAL A 7 12.57 -6.29 -18.82
CA VAL A 7 12.02 -7.60 -18.48
C VAL A 7 13.04 -8.68 -18.82
N PRO A 8 13.31 -9.65 -17.93
CA PRO A 8 12.69 -9.83 -16.61
C PRO A 8 13.21 -8.81 -15.57
N ILE A 9 12.33 -8.45 -14.63
CA ILE A 9 12.69 -7.65 -13.46
C ILE A 9 13.31 -8.60 -12.43
N PHE A 10 14.59 -8.42 -12.12
CA PHE A 10 15.25 -9.15 -11.05
C PHE A 10 15.14 -8.37 -9.74
N ARG A 11 14.85 -9.09 -8.66
CA ARG A 11 14.21 -8.65 -7.40
C ARG A 11 14.89 -7.57 -6.55
N VAL A 12 16.02 -7.01 -6.94
CA VAL A 12 16.82 -6.24 -5.99
C VAL A 12 16.80 -4.77 -6.40
N ASP A 13 15.82 -4.02 -5.89
CA ASP A 13 15.92 -2.59 -5.55
C ASP A 13 14.54 -1.91 -5.32
N ASP A 14 14.58 -0.71 -4.74
CA ASP A 14 13.50 0.26 -4.53
C ASP A 14 12.47 0.35 -5.69
N ASP A 15 12.87 0.01 -6.91
CA ASP A 15 12.05 -0.08 -8.11
C ASP A 15 10.80 -0.99 -7.92
N SER A 16 10.91 -2.05 -7.11
CA SER A 16 9.81 -2.99 -6.84
C SER A 16 8.68 -2.35 -6.01
N LEU A 17 9.02 -1.59 -4.96
CA LEU A 17 8.05 -0.87 -4.13
C LEU A 17 7.36 0.24 -4.91
N TYR A 18 8.12 0.95 -5.74
CA TYR A 18 7.56 1.96 -6.62
C TYR A 18 6.60 1.35 -7.64
N LEU A 19 6.97 0.25 -8.27
CA LEU A 19 6.12 -0.48 -9.21
C LEU A 19 4.82 -0.94 -8.55
N GLN A 20 4.89 -1.55 -7.36
CA GLN A 20 3.70 -2.00 -6.64
C GLN A 20 2.80 -0.83 -6.24
N SER A 21 3.39 0.28 -5.80
CA SER A 21 2.66 1.51 -5.48
C SER A 21 1.97 2.11 -6.71
N LEU A 22 2.63 2.03 -7.87
CA LEU A 22 2.08 2.50 -9.13
C LEU A 22 0.92 1.62 -9.60
N ILE A 23 1.08 0.28 -9.61
CA ILE A 23 0.02 -0.66 -9.99
C ILE A 23 -1.20 -0.47 -9.07
N THR A 24 -0.97 -0.35 -7.76
CA THR A 24 -2.02 -0.07 -6.78
C THR A 24 -2.75 1.23 -7.07
N THR A 25 -1.98 2.31 -7.27
CA THR A 25 -2.53 3.63 -7.60
C THR A 25 -3.39 3.57 -8.87
N CYS A 26 -2.93 2.84 -9.88
CA CYS A 26 -3.69 2.65 -11.10
C CYS A 26 -4.98 1.88 -10.84
N SER A 27 -4.92 0.77 -10.11
CA SER A 27 -6.10 -0.01 -9.75
C SER A 27 -7.17 0.83 -9.05
N GLU A 28 -6.75 1.67 -8.09
CA GLU A 28 -7.64 2.62 -7.41
C GLU A 28 -8.25 3.67 -8.37
N LEU A 29 -7.50 4.16 -9.35
CA LEU A 29 -7.96 5.16 -10.32
C LEU A 29 -8.81 4.58 -11.46
N TYR A 30 -8.54 3.34 -11.87
CA TYR A 30 -9.30 2.62 -12.88
C TYR A 30 -10.73 2.35 -12.41
N SER A 31 -10.93 2.08 -11.11
CA SER A 31 -12.26 1.97 -10.52
C SER A 31 -13.13 3.23 -10.70
N LYS A 32 -12.52 4.36 -11.10
CA LYS A 32 -13.16 5.66 -11.31
C LYS A 32 -13.18 6.10 -12.79
N ASP A 33 -12.79 5.23 -13.72
CA ASP A 33 -12.77 5.44 -15.19
C ASP A 33 -11.95 6.67 -15.65
N ASN A 34 -10.83 6.93 -14.96
CA ASN A 34 -10.11 8.22 -15.04
C ASN A 34 -8.66 8.10 -15.54
N LEU A 35 -8.18 6.88 -15.83
CA LEU A 35 -6.79 6.64 -16.20
C LEU A 35 -6.68 5.40 -17.09
N GLU A 36 -5.91 5.50 -18.17
CA GLU A 36 -5.50 4.35 -18.98
C GLU A 36 -3.98 4.12 -18.81
N MET A 37 -3.56 2.88 -18.60
CA MET A 37 -2.18 2.44 -18.40
C MET A 37 -1.75 1.58 -19.59
N VAL A 38 -0.66 1.99 -20.21
CA VAL A 38 -0.01 1.28 -21.32
C VAL A 38 1.33 0.75 -20.83
N VAL A 39 1.47 -0.56 -20.77
CA VAL A 39 2.70 -1.27 -20.40
C VAL A 39 3.57 -1.52 -21.63
N VAL A 40 4.85 -1.21 -21.51
CA VAL A 40 5.86 -1.39 -22.56
C VAL A 40 7.01 -2.22 -21.99
N ALA A 41 6.96 -3.53 -22.24
CA ALA A 41 8.00 -4.46 -21.78
C ALA A 41 9.18 -4.50 -22.77
N LYS A 42 10.31 -3.91 -22.38
CA LYS A 42 11.60 -4.07 -23.06
C LYS A 42 12.23 -5.39 -22.64
N MET A 43 12.10 -6.38 -23.50
CA MET A 43 12.66 -7.70 -23.26
C MET A 43 14.18 -7.68 -23.35
N ASN A 44 14.85 -8.29 -22.37
CA ASN A 44 16.25 -8.62 -22.44
C ASN A 44 16.49 -9.57 -23.62
N THR A 45 17.52 -9.30 -24.42
CA THR A 45 17.84 -10.10 -25.61
C THR A 45 18.10 -11.58 -25.29
N LEU A 46 18.58 -11.89 -24.08
CA LEU A 46 18.85 -13.25 -23.60
C LEU A 46 17.59 -13.96 -23.06
N ALA A 47 16.51 -13.22 -22.79
CA ALA A 47 15.26 -13.71 -22.22
C ALA A 47 14.03 -13.26 -23.03
N ASN A 48 14.20 -13.05 -24.34
CA ASN A 48 13.16 -12.52 -25.23
C ASN A 48 12.20 -13.62 -25.72
N TYR A 49 11.43 -14.17 -24.78
CA TYR A 49 10.44 -15.21 -25.04
C TYR A 49 9.03 -14.71 -24.72
N GLU A 50 8.05 -15.07 -25.57
CA GLU A 50 6.65 -14.65 -25.38
C GLU A 50 6.09 -15.11 -24.03
N GLY A 51 6.43 -16.33 -23.58
CA GLY A 51 6.02 -16.81 -22.26
C GLY A 51 6.54 -15.98 -21.07
N ILE A 52 7.74 -15.40 -21.17
CA ILE A 52 8.26 -14.48 -20.13
C ILE A 52 7.53 -13.15 -20.19
N PHE A 53 7.24 -12.66 -21.40
CA PHE A 53 6.46 -11.45 -21.61
C PHE A 53 5.04 -11.59 -21.05
N ASP A 54 4.35 -12.70 -21.35
CA ASP A 54 3.00 -12.97 -20.87
C ASP A 54 2.96 -13.14 -19.35
N HIS A 55 3.93 -13.86 -18.79
CA HIS A 55 4.07 -14.00 -17.33
C HIS A 55 4.32 -12.65 -16.64
N PHE A 56 5.14 -11.78 -17.23
CA PHE A 56 5.33 -10.43 -16.71
C PHE A 56 4.03 -9.61 -16.77
N LEU A 57 3.31 -9.66 -17.89
CA LEU A 57 2.05 -8.94 -18.06
C LEU A 57 0.93 -9.46 -17.15
N SER A 58 0.95 -10.74 -16.77
CA SER A 58 -0.05 -11.30 -15.84
C SER A 58 0.04 -10.70 -14.44
N GLY A 59 1.11 -9.99 -14.10
CA GLY A 59 1.22 -9.22 -12.86
C GLY A 59 0.48 -7.88 -12.89
N PHE A 60 0.01 -7.44 -14.06
CA PHE A 60 -0.79 -6.22 -14.21
C PHE A 60 -2.28 -6.56 -14.27
N PRO A 61 -3.16 -5.64 -13.87
CA PRO A 61 -4.58 -5.82 -14.04
C PRO A 61 -4.98 -6.08 -15.50
N SER A 62 -6.03 -6.89 -15.71
CA SER A 62 -6.48 -7.33 -17.04
C SER A 62 -6.96 -6.21 -17.97
N TRP A 63 -7.25 -5.04 -17.42
CA TRP A 63 -7.66 -3.84 -18.16
C TRP A 63 -6.48 -2.98 -18.62
N CYS A 64 -5.25 -3.25 -18.16
CA CYS A 64 -4.09 -2.52 -18.65
C CYS A 64 -3.80 -2.89 -20.11
N LEU A 65 -3.54 -1.88 -20.93
CA LEU A 65 -3.08 -2.07 -22.29
C LEU A 65 -1.59 -2.43 -22.29
N ALA A 66 -1.15 -3.20 -23.28
CA ALA A 66 0.26 -3.48 -23.49
C ALA A 66 0.63 -3.30 -24.96
N VAL A 67 1.84 -2.81 -25.22
CA VAL A 67 2.40 -2.84 -26.59
C VAL A 67 2.75 -4.31 -26.90
N PRO A 68 2.13 -4.93 -27.92
CA PRO A 68 2.20 -6.37 -28.12
C PRO A 68 3.63 -6.91 -28.29
N PHE A 69 3.87 -8.16 -27.85
CA PHE A 69 5.17 -8.84 -27.96
C PHE A 69 5.76 -8.82 -29.39
N LYS A 70 4.90 -8.94 -30.41
CA LYS A 70 5.30 -8.93 -31.83
C LYS A 70 5.80 -7.57 -32.33
N ASP A 71 5.41 -6.46 -31.69
CA ASP A 71 5.81 -5.11 -32.10
C ASP A 71 7.05 -4.61 -31.33
N SER A 72 8.17 -5.34 -31.48
CA SER A 72 9.42 -5.01 -30.77
C SER A 72 9.97 -3.65 -31.16
N LYS A 73 9.82 -3.24 -32.43
CA LYS A 73 10.27 -1.93 -32.93
C LYS A 73 9.56 -0.78 -32.22
N ARG A 74 8.24 -0.89 -32.01
CA ARG A 74 7.48 0.11 -31.24
C ARG A 74 7.91 0.16 -29.79
N ARG A 75 8.06 -0.99 -29.13
CA ARG A 75 8.54 -1.05 -27.74
C ARG A 75 9.91 -0.37 -27.61
N ASP A 76 10.83 -0.69 -28.52
CA ASP A 76 12.16 -0.10 -28.53
C ASP A 76 12.14 1.42 -28.76
N PHE A 77 11.31 1.90 -29.69
CA PHE A 77 11.15 3.33 -29.94
C PHE A 77 10.68 4.07 -28.69
N ILE A 78 9.63 3.58 -28.03
CA ILE A 78 9.07 4.21 -26.83
C ILE A 78 10.10 4.19 -25.69
N CYS A 79 10.74 3.05 -25.43
CA CYS A 79 11.74 2.92 -24.38
C CYS A 79 12.97 3.81 -24.60
N ARG A 80 13.40 4.01 -25.85
CA ARG A 80 14.46 4.97 -26.19
C ARG A 80 14.00 6.42 -25.98
N TYR A 81 12.77 6.73 -26.38
CA TYR A 81 12.19 8.06 -26.21
C TYR A 81 12.10 8.47 -24.73
N LEU A 82 11.70 7.54 -23.85
CA LEU A 82 11.67 7.76 -22.40
C LEU A 82 13.02 7.56 -21.70
N ASN A 83 14.09 7.31 -22.46
CA ASN A 83 15.43 7.10 -21.93
C ASN A 83 15.50 6.01 -20.84
N LEU A 84 14.86 4.86 -21.07
CA LEU A 84 14.90 3.66 -20.20
C LEU A 84 16.32 3.07 -20.05
N GLY A 85 17.35 3.66 -20.66
CA GLY A 85 18.74 3.18 -20.58
C GLY A 85 19.40 3.32 -19.19
N ARG A 86 18.77 4.04 -18.24
CA ARG A 86 19.23 4.19 -16.85
C ARG A 86 18.10 3.84 -15.87
N GLY A 87 18.11 2.63 -15.31
CA GLY A 87 17.12 2.12 -14.34
C GLY A 87 16.27 0.97 -14.88
N GLY A 88 15.62 0.20 -13.99
CA GLY A 88 14.78 -0.96 -14.36
C GLY A 88 13.40 -0.57 -14.92
N PHE A 89 12.97 0.67 -14.67
CA PHE A 89 11.62 1.15 -14.97
C PHE A 89 11.62 2.63 -15.40
N LYS A 90 10.70 3.03 -16.31
CA LYS A 90 10.35 4.42 -16.60
C LYS A 90 8.85 4.67 -16.72
N CYS A 91 8.35 5.79 -16.18
CA CYS A 91 6.94 6.16 -16.31
C CYS A 91 6.72 7.59 -16.87
N LEU A 92 5.71 7.71 -17.74
CA LEU A 92 5.22 8.97 -18.30
C LEU A 92 3.71 9.10 -18.13
N LEU A 93 3.25 10.18 -17.50
CA LEU A 93 1.84 10.52 -17.43
C LEU A 93 1.48 11.56 -18.50
N LEU A 94 0.42 11.27 -19.25
CA LEU A 94 -0.12 12.12 -20.32
C LEU A 94 -1.54 12.54 -19.93
N ASN A 95 -1.94 13.76 -20.32
CA ASN A 95 -3.34 14.16 -20.26
C ASN A 95 -4.13 13.63 -21.48
N SER A 96 -5.43 13.89 -21.50
CA SER A 96 -6.35 13.55 -22.60
C SER A 96 -5.93 14.13 -23.96
N ASN A 97 -5.15 15.22 -23.97
CA ASN A 97 -4.69 15.88 -25.18
C ASN A 97 -3.33 15.34 -25.65
N GLY A 98 -2.77 14.33 -24.97
CA GLY A 98 -1.49 13.72 -25.28
C GLY A 98 -0.26 14.52 -24.84
N SER A 99 -0.42 15.63 -24.10
CA SER A 99 0.70 16.36 -23.54
C SER A 99 1.16 15.77 -22.22
N VAL A 100 2.46 15.88 -21.93
CA VAL A 100 3.07 15.36 -20.71
C VAL A 100 2.58 16.14 -19.49
N LEU A 101 2.01 15.44 -18.51
CA LEU A 101 1.63 15.98 -17.19
C LEU A 101 2.75 15.78 -16.18
N LEU A 102 3.28 14.56 -16.09
CA LEU A 102 4.39 14.20 -15.22
C LEU A 102 5.33 13.25 -15.94
N HIS A 103 6.62 13.47 -15.71
CA HIS A 103 7.69 12.59 -16.13
C HIS A 103 8.47 12.17 -14.88
N GLU A 104 9.17 11.04 -14.92
CA GLU A 104 9.88 10.49 -13.76
C GLU A 104 10.92 11.45 -13.16
N ASN A 105 11.62 12.21 -13.99
CA ASN A 105 12.54 13.26 -13.52
C ASN A 105 11.81 14.44 -12.84
N GLY A 106 10.48 14.47 -12.91
CA GLY A 106 9.58 15.46 -12.32
C GLY A 106 8.77 14.91 -11.15
N CYS A 107 9.37 14.06 -10.32
CA CYS A 107 8.80 13.62 -9.02
C CYS A 107 7.65 12.60 -9.10
N LEU A 108 7.39 11.95 -10.24
CA LEU A 108 6.28 10.97 -10.33
C LEU A 108 6.43 9.81 -9.32
N SER A 109 7.67 9.36 -9.06
CA SER A 109 7.95 8.33 -8.06
C SER A 109 7.59 8.78 -6.65
N SER A 110 8.05 9.96 -6.23
CA SER A 110 7.72 10.49 -4.90
C SER A 110 6.23 10.79 -4.76
N VAL A 111 5.58 11.30 -5.81
CA VAL A 111 4.13 11.57 -5.79
C VAL A 111 3.32 10.30 -5.60
N VAL A 112 3.62 9.25 -6.36
CA VAL A 112 2.90 7.97 -6.26
C VAL A 112 3.20 7.27 -4.93
N LEU A 113 4.45 7.29 -4.47
CA LEU A 113 4.85 6.70 -3.19
C LEU A 113 4.21 7.41 -1.99
N ASN A 114 4.05 8.74 -2.05
CA ASN A 114 3.51 9.51 -0.92
C ASN A 114 1.98 9.61 -0.96
N TYR A 115 1.40 9.85 -2.14
CA TYR A 115 -0.01 10.24 -2.27
C TYR A 115 -0.86 9.22 -3.04
N GLY A 116 -0.24 8.34 -3.83
CA GLY A 116 -0.94 7.33 -4.64
C GLY A 116 -2.07 7.94 -5.50
N ALA A 117 -3.27 7.37 -5.43
CA ALA A 117 -4.43 7.82 -6.21
C ALA A 117 -4.99 9.19 -5.77
N GLU A 118 -4.67 9.66 -4.58
CA GLU A 118 -5.15 10.95 -4.09
C GLU A 118 -4.49 12.13 -4.81
N ALA A 119 -3.32 11.91 -5.40
CA ALA A 119 -2.67 12.89 -6.26
C ALA A 119 -3.37 13.09 -7.61
N PHE A 120 -4.35 12.27 -7.99
CA PHE A 120 -5.08 12.45 -9.25
C PHE A 120 -5.85 13.80 -9.28
N PRO A 121 -5.84 14.56 -10.40
CA PRO A 121 -5.34 14.24 -11.75
C PRO A 121 -3.84 14.54 -11.97
N PHE A 122 -3.05 14.56 -10.91
CA PHE A 122 -1.61 14.76 -10.91
C PHE A 122 -1.19 16.14 -11.46
N THR A 123 -2.04 17.15 -11.23
CA THR A 123 -1.76 18.54 -11.57
C THR A 123 -0.99 19.23 -10.46
N GLN A 124 -0.23 20.27 -10.81
CA GLN A 124 0.53 21.05 -9.82
C GLN A 124 -0.36 21.61 -8.70
N ASP A 125 -1.58 22.05 -9.02
CA ASP A 125 -2.54 22.54 -8.03
C ASP A 125 -3.01 21.45 -7.06
N CYS A 126 -3.19 20.22 -7.54
CA CYS A 126 -3.54 19.08 -6.71
C CYS A 126 -2.38 18.73 -5.76
N LEU A 127 -1.17 18.64 -6.29
CA LEU A 127 0.04 18.34 -5.51
C LEU A 127 0.33 19.45 -4.48
N HIS A 128 0.12 20.72 -4.83
CA HIS A 128 0.28 21.83 -3.90
C HIS A 128 -0.74 21.77 -2.74
N LYS A 129 -1.96 21.29 -2.98
CA LYS A 129 -2.95 21.08 -1.91
C LYS A 129 -2.54 19.95 -0.97
N LEU A 130 -2.00 18.86 -1.51
CA LEU A 130 -1.54 17.70 -0.73
C LEU A 130 -0.24 17.98 0.04
N GLY A 131 0.63 18.82 -0.52
CA GLY A 131 1.91 19.22 0.09
C GLY A 131 1.81 20.40 1.05
N LYS A 132 0.61 20.83 1.46
CA LYS A 132 0.48 21.90 2.46
C LYS A 132 0.95 21.39 3.82
N PRO A 133 1.93 22.04 4.47
CA PRO A 133 2.48 21.58 5.75
C PRO A 133 1.46 21.56 6.90
N ASP A 134 0.37 22.32 6.77
CA ASP A 134 -0.69 22.42 7.78
C ASP A 134 -1.62 21.19 7.81
N ILE A 135 -1.55 20.31 6.80
CA ILE A 135 -2.34 19.08 6.74
C ILE A 135 -1.34 17.93 6.88
N PRO A 136 -1.39 17.15 7.98
CA PRO A 136 -0.56 15.95 8.08
C PRO A 136 -0.80 15.08 6.84
N TYR A 137 0.27 14.55 6.24
CA TYR A 137 0.20 13.76 4.99
C TYR A 137 -0.78 12.57 5.10
N TRP A 138 -0.98 12.06 6.31
CA TRP A 138 -1.91 10.98 6.61
C TRP A 138 -3.36 11.44 6.76
N LYS A 139 -3.66 12.74 6.81
CA LYS A 139 -4.98 13.32 7.08
C LYS A 139 -5.60 13.84 5.79
N THR A 140 -6.23 12.93 5.06
CA THR A 140 -6.92 13.20 3.81
C THR A 140 -8.40 12.84 3.96
N SER A 141 -9.22 13.21 2.97
CA SER A 141 -10.65 12.84 2.97
C SER A 141 -10.84 11.32 3.09
N SER A 142 -9.88 10.54 2.61
CA SER A 142 -9.97 9.08 2.54
C SER A 142 -9.24 8.36 3.68
N THR A 143 -8.68 9.07 4.65
CA THR A 143 -8.04 8.49 5.85
C THR A 143 -8.66 8.99 7.15
N SER A 144 -9.61 9.94 7.06
CA SER A 144 -10.35 10.49 8.19
C SER A 144 -11.37 9.53 8.83
N THR A 145 -11.62 8.36 8.21
CA THR A 145 -12.57 7.34 8.70
C THR A 145 -11.98 5.94 8.55
N LEU A 146 -12.45 5.00 9.37
CA LEU A 146 -12.05 3.59 9.29
C LEU A 146 -12.43 2.96 7.93
N GLU A 147 -13.62 3.27 7.42
CA GLU A 147 -14.08 2.88 6.08
C GLU A 147 -13.14 3.38 4.98
N GLY A 148 -12.72 4.65 5.07
CA GLY A 148 -11.80 5.25 4.11
C GLY A 148 -10.42 4.58 4.16
N LEU A 149 -9.88 4.36 5.37
CA LEU A 149 -8.59 3.71 5.58
C LEU A 149 -8.56 2.29 5.00
N LEU A 150 -9.60 1.50 5.29
CA LEU A 150 -9.73 0.12 4.85
C LEU A 150 -10.36 -0.04 3.45
N GLN A 151 -10.66 1.07 2.77
CA GLN A 151 -11.33 1.12 1.46
C GLN A 151 -12.58 0.21 1.38
N CYS A 152 -13.39 0.21 2.43
CA CYS A 152 -14.56 -0.66 2.55
C CYS A 152 -15.81 0.11 2.98
N ASN A 153 -16.95 -0.56 2.97
CA ASN A 153 -18.22 0.02 3.44
C ASN A 153 -18.51 -0.40 4.89
N SER A 154 -19.47 0.28 5.51
CA SER A 154 -19.83 0.03 6.92
C SER A 154 -20.39 -1.37 7.18
N THR A 155 -20.91 -2.04 6.14
CA THR A 155 -21.44 -3.41 6.21
C THR A 155 -20.39 -4.49 5.96
N PHE A 156 -19.14 -4.10 5.66
CA PHE A 156 -18.06 -5.03 5.42
C PHE A 156 -17.78 -5.84 6.69
N VAL A 157 -17.64 -7.16 6.53
CA VAL A 157 -17.54 -8.12 7.64
C VAL A 157 -16.09 -8.52 7.87
N LEU A 158 -15.65 -8.42 9.12
CA LEU A 158 -14.37 -8.93 9.59
C LEU A 158 -14.59 -10.26 10.33
N SER A 159 -13.65 -11.18 10.17
CA SER A 159 -13.58 -12.44 10.92
C SER A 159 -12.49 -12.38 11.97
N LYS A 160 -12.56 -13.20 13.01
CA LYS A 160 -11.46 -13.30 13.98
C LYS A 160 -10.36 -14.25 13.51
N THR A 161 -9.13 -13.94 13.91
CA THR A 161 -7.90 -14.70 13.60
C THR A 161 -7.95 -16.16 14.06
N ASN A 162 -8.67 -16.47 15.13
CA ASN A 162 -8.77 -17.81 15.72
C ASN A 162 -10.17 -18.44 15.61
N SER A 163 -11.12 -17.78 14.94
CA SER A 163 -12.49 -18.27 14.83
C SER A 163 -13.20 -17.74 13.59
N SER A 164 -13.56 -18.66 12.70
CA SER A 164 -14.40 -18.36 11.54
C SER A 164 -15.87 -18.13 11.90
N ILE A 165 -16.27 -18.32 13.16
CA ILE A 165 -17.67 -18.26 13.61
C ILE A 165 -18.00 -16.85 14.10
N SER A 166 -17.08 -16.16 14.76
CA SER A 166 -17.30 -14.79 15.18
C SER A 166 -16.97 -13.81 14.05
N SER A 167 -17.95 -13.00 13.70
CA SER A 167 -17.81 -11.94 12.72
C SER A 167 -18.40 -10.63 13.23
N THR A 168 -17.88 -9.51 12.73
CA THR A 168 -18.39 -8.17 13.05
C THR A 168 -18.37 -7.29 11.80
N CYS A 169 -19.31 -6.35 11.69
CA CYS A 169 -19.27 -5.36 10.62
C CYS A 169 -18.46 -4.13 11.05
N ILE A 170 -17.87 -3.41 10.10
CA ILE A 170 -17.15 -2.14 10.36
C ILE A 170 -18.00 -1.14 11.15
N SER A 171 -19.31 -1.08 10.90
CA SER A 171 -20.24 -0.21 11.65
C SER A 171 -20.27 -0.50 13.15
N GLN A 172 -20.02 -1.74 13.58
CA GLN A 172 -20.05 -2.15 14.99
C GLN A 172 -18.76 -1.78 15.75
N LEU A 173 -17.71 -1.40 15.01
CA LEU A 173 -16.47 -0.88 15.56
C LEU A 173 -16.55 0.64 15.84
N LYS A 174 -17.57 1.33 15.31
CA LYS A 174 -17.75 2.77 15.53
C LYS A 174 -17.95 3.09 17.01
N GLY A 175 -17.28 4.13 17.49
CA GLY A 175 -17.33 4.56 18.89
C GLY A 175 -16.36 3.81 19.81
N LYS A 176 -15.61 2.83 19.29
CA LYS A 176 -14.47 2.21 19.98
C LYS A 176 -13.16 2.83 19.52
N VAL A 177 -12.13 2.76 20.36
CA VAL A 177 -10.75 3.02 19.95
C VAL A 177 -10.26 1.80 19.17
N ILE A 178 -9.82 2.01 17.92
CA ILE A 178 -9.39 0.93 17.04
C ILE A 178 -7.89 1.02 16.81
N GLY A 179 -7.16 -0.01 17.24
CA GLY A 179 -5.75 -0.21 16.89
C GLY A 179 -5.66 -0.94 15.55
N LEU A 180 -5.15 -0.27 14.52
CA LEU A 180 -4.78 -0.92 13.26
C LEU A 180 -3.37 -1.49 13.39
N TYR A 181 -3.23 -2.81 13.44
CA TYR A 181 -1.93 -3.47 13.48
C TYR A 181 -1.50 -3.88 12.08
N LEU A 182 -0.56 -3.11 11.51
CA LEU A 182 0.05 -3.36 10.21
C LEU A 182 1.17 -4.40 10.37
N CYS A 183 0.84 -5.68 10.17
CA CYS A 183 1.73 -6.79 10.52
C CYS A 183 2.65 -7.16 9.36
N TRP A 184 3.95 -6.87 9.54
CA TRP A 184 5.02 -7.28 8.63
C TRP A 184 5.69 -8.56 9.13
N GLU A 185 6.30 -8.56 10.31
CA GLU A 185 7.07 -9.73 10.78
C GLU A 185 6.34 -10.56 11.84
N GLY A 186 5.43 -9.92 12.59
CA GLY A 186 4.65 -10.53 13.66
C GLY A 186 5.27 -10.41 15.05
N ASP A 187 6.49 -9.88 15.17
CA ASP A 187 7.25 -9.92 16.42
C ASP A 187 6.56 -9.22 17.60
N PHE A 188 5.80 -8.15 17.32
CA PHE A 188 5.05 -7.39 18.34
C PHE A 188 3.70 -8.02 18.72
N ILE A 189 3.36 -9.20 18.18
CA ILE A 189 2.05 -9.82 18.43
C ILE A 189 1.85 -10.12 19.91
N SER A 190 2.88 -10.62 20.59
CA SER A 190 2.76 -11.04 21.99
C SER A 190 2.52 -9.85 22.91
N GLU A 191 3.34 -8.80 22.80
CA GLU A 191 3.23 -7.59 23.60
C GLU A 191 1.91 -6.88 23.34
N LEU A 192 1.49 -6.79 22.08
CA LEU A 192 0.22 -6.16 21.71
C LEU A 192 -0.98 -6.93 22.27
N ASP A 193 -0.92 -8.25 22.32
CA ASP A 193 -2.00 -9.07 22.89
C ASP A 193 -2.09 -8.90 24.42
N ASP A 194 -0.95 -8.73 25.10
CA ASP A 194 -0.94 -8.39 26.53
C ASP A 194 -1.61 -7.03 26.78
N VAL A 195 -1.34 -6.01 25.95
CA VAL A 195 -2.03 -4.71 26.05
C VAL A 195 -3.53 -4.86 25.84
N TYR A 196 -3.91 -5.65 24.84
CA TYR A 196 -5.30 -5.88 24.50
C TYR A 196 -6.06 -6.55 25.65
N LYS A 197 -5.48 -7.59 26.25
CA LYS A 197 -6.03 -8.27 27.44
C LYS A 197 -6.14 -7.32 28.63
N GLU A 198 -5.16 -6.46 28.87
CA GLU A 198 -5.23 -5.45 29.94
C GLU A 198 -6.34 -4.42 29.70
N CYS A 199 -6.53 -3.99 28.45
CA CYS A 199 -7.64 -3.09 28.08
C CYS A 199 -9.01 -3.77 28.31
N GLN A 200 -9.13 -5.06 27.98
CA GLN A 200 -10.34 -5.83 28.25
C GLN A 200 -10.64 -5.95 29.75
N LYS A 201 -9.62 -6.23 30.58
CA LYS A 201 -9.77 -6.28 32.05
C LYS A 201 -10.25 -4.95 32.62
N LYS A 202 -9.81 -3.84 32.04
CA LYS A 202 -10.23 -2.48 32.40
C LYS A 202 -11.54 -2.05 31.76
N LEU A 203 -12.21 -2.93 31.02
CA LEU A 203 -13.47 -2.66 30.30
C LEU A 203 -13.36 -1.46 29.33
N LEU A 204 -12.18 -1.25 28.76
CA LEU A 204 -11.97 -0.19 27.77
C LEU A 204 -12.57 -0.63 26.43
N ALA A 205 -13.23 0.30 25.75
CA ALA A 205 -13.78 0.10 24.42
C ALA A 205 -12.66 0.14 23.37
N PHE A 206 -11.75 -0.83 23.42
CA PHE A 206 -10.58 -0.96 22.54
C PHE A 206 -10.64 -2.26 21.74
N GLU A 207 -10.40 -2.20 20.45
CA GLU A 207 -10.35 -3.36 19.55
C GLU A 207 -9.13 -3.28 18.64
N ILE A 208 -8.62 -4.44 18.23
CA ILE A 208 -7.52 -4.53 17.28
C ILE A 208 -8.03 -5.08 15.95
N VAL A 209 -7.64 -4.44 14.85
CA VAL A 209 -7.81 -4.95 13.49
C VAL A 209 -6.43 -5.23 12.90
N LEU A 210 -6.15 -6.49 12.64
CA LEU A 210 -4.96 -6.98 11.96
C LEU A 210 -5.07 -6.71 10.45
N VAL A 211 -3.99 -6.18 9.87
CA VAL A 211 -3.80 -6.05 8.42
C VAL A 211 -2.46 -6.67 8.03
N TYR A 212 -2.48 -7.60 7.08
CA TYR A 212 -1.25 -8.24 6.57
C TYR A 212 -0.47 -7.29 5.64
N MET A 213 0.84 -7.20 5.87
CA MET A 213 1.78 -6.35 5.11
C MET A 213 2.91 -7.20 4.51
N PRO A 214 2.65 -7.97 3.43
CA PRO A 214 3.61 -8.94 2.88
C PRO A 214 4.75 -8.30 2.07
N PHE A 215 4.95 -6.97 2.13
CA PHE A 215 5.76 -6.20 1.18
C PHE A 215 7.26 -6.14 1.52
N GLY A 216 7.78 -7.14 2.22
CA GLY A 216 9.21 -7.35 2.45
C GLY A 216 9.79 -8.50 1.62
N ASP A 217 10.74 -9.24 2.19
CA ASP A 217 11.46 -10.34 1.52
C ASP A 217 10.60 -11.60 1.22
N CYS A 218 9.29 -11.56 1.49
CA CYS A 218 8.45 -12.73 1.35
C CYS A 218 8.01 -12.92 -0.12
N LEU A 219 8.33 -14.08 -0.67
CA LEU A 219 8.07 -14.41 -2.08
C LEU A 219 6.67 -14.99 -2.32
N ASP A 220 5.99 -15.37 -1.24
CA ASP A 220 4.73 -16.10 -1.28
C ASP A 220 3.80 -15.59 -0.17
N LEU A 221 2.66 -15.04 -0.60
CA LEU A 221 1.64 -14.47 0.26
C LEU A 221 1.02 -15.52 1.20
N GLU A 222 0.82 -16.75 0.73
CA GLU A 222 0.22 -17.81 1.54
C GLU A 222 1.18 -18.23 2.65
N VAL A 223 2.47 -18.36 2.33
CA VAL A 223 3.51 -18.67 3.32
C VAL A 223 3.63 -17.54 4.35
N PHE A 224 3.58 -16.28 3.89
CA PHE A 224 3.57 -15.12 4.76
C PHE A 224 2.41 -15.16 5.76
N MET A 225 1.18 -15.29 5.24
CA MET A 225 -0.02 -15.29 6.07
C MET A 225 -0.02 -16.49 7.03
N ALA A 226 0.39 -17.68 6.56
CA ALA A 226 0.49 -18.86 7.40
C ALA A 226 1.48 -18.70 8.56
N LYS A 227 2.62 -18.02 8.33
CA LYS A 227 3.58 -17.67 9.39
C LYS A 227 2.91 -16.79 10.45
N ILE A 228 2.30 -15.68 10.04
CA ILE A 228 1.66 -14.74 10.97
C ILE A 228 0.50 -15.41 11.72
N ASP A 229 -0.31 -16.20 11.03
CA ASP A 229 -1.42 -16.94 11.63
C ASP A 229 -0.94 -17.97 12.66
N SER A 230 0.25 -18.56 12.44
CA SER A 230 0.88 -19.42 13.45
C SER A 230 1.24 -18.65 14.71
N MET A 231 1.87 -17.49 14.58
CA MET A 231 2.24 -16.64 15.71
C MET A 231 1.00 -16.18 16.50
N LEU A 232 -0.09 -15.81 15.80
CA LEU A 232 -1.35 -15.45 16.44
C LEU A 232 -1.96 -16.61 17.25
N ARG A 233 -1.88 -17.84 16.73
CA ARG A 233 -2.34 -19.04 17.45
C ARG A 233 -1.48 -19.31 18.69
N ASP A 234 -0.17 -19.16 18.58
CA ASP A 234 0.76 -19.41 19.69
C ASP A 234 0.54 -18.43 20.84
N CYS A 235 0.21 -17.17 20.54
CA CYS A 235 -0.18 -16.16 21.53
C CYS A 235 -1.64 -16.24 21.99
N ASN A 236 -2.46 -17.12 21.36
CA ASN A 236 -3.92 -17.15 21.49
C ASN A 236 -4.58 -15.78 21.25
N ALA A 237 -3.99 -14.98 20.35
CA ALA A 237 -4.45 -13.65 20.01
C ALA A 237 -5.76 -13.73 19.21
N CYS A 238 -6.76 -12.97 19.67
CA CYS A 238 -8.15 -13.07 19.22
C CYS A 238 -8.67 -11.72 18.71
N TRP A 239 -8.09 -11.27 17.59
CA TRP A 239 -8.31 -9.95 17.01
C TRP A 239 -9.18 -10.02 15.76
N TRP A 240 -9.73 -8.88 15.34
CA TRP A 240 -10.39 -8.79 14.04
C TRP A 240 -9.34 -8.82 12.94
N CYS A 241 -9.61 -9.55 11.86
CA CYS A 241 -8.71 -9.65 10.73
C CYS A 241 -9.36 -9.02 9.50
N PHE A 242 -8.66 -8.06 8.89
CA PHE A 242 -9.01 -7.58 7.57
C PHE A 242 -8.43 -8.54 6.54
N PRO A 243 -9.24 -9.10 5.63
CA PRO A 243 -8.73 -10.01 4.61
C PRO A 243 -7.70 -9.28 3.75
N PHE A 244 -6.66 -10.02 3.32
CA PHE A 244 -5.60 -9.41 2.53
C PHE A 244 -6.17 -8.69 1.30
N ASN A 245 -5.80 -7.43 1.18
CA ASN A 245 -6.12 -6.60 0.03
C ASN A 245 -4.90 -5.75 -0.29
N ASN A 246 -4.30 -6.00 -1.45
CA ASN A 246 -3.07 -5.35 -1.87
C ASN A 246 -3.17 -3.82 -1.82
N SER A 247 -4.28 -3.26 -2.29
CA SER A 247 -4.48 -1.80 -2.34
C SER A 247 -4.60 -1.19 -0.95
N VAL A 248 -5.35 -1.83 -0.05
CA VAL A 248 -5.49 -1.39 1.34
C VAL A 248 -4.16 -1.45 2.07
N SER A 249 -3.44 -2.56 1.98
CA SER A 249 -2.15 -2.73 2.63
C SER A 249 -1.14 -1.69 2.12
N HIS A 250 -1.03 -1.46 0.81
CA HIS A 250 -0.15 -0.41 0.29
C HIS A 250 -0.57 0.99 0.71
N LYS A 251 -1.87 1.31 0.71
CA LYS A 251 -2.37 2.61 1.17
C LYS A 251 -2.03 2.86 2.64
N LEU A 252 -2.28 1.87 3.50
CA LEU A 252 -1.92 1.95 4.92
C LEU A 252 -0.41 2.04 5.11
N GLY A 253 0.38 1.33 4.29
CA GLY A 253 1.82 1.47 4.23
C GLY A 253 2.23 2.92 3.96
N ARG A 254 1.68 3.57 2.93
CA ARG A 254 1.95 4.99 2.67
C ARG A 254 1.63 5.85 3.89
N VAL A 255 0.46 5.68 4.49
CA VAL A 255 0.00 6.46 5.65
C VAL A 255 0.89 6.26 6.90
N ALA A 256 1.35 5.05 7.16
CA ALA A 256 2.20 4.77 8.32
C ALA A 256 3.64 5.22 8.11
N TYR A 257 4.11 5.31 6.86
CA TYR A 257 5.53 5.40 6.55
C TYR A 257 5.96 6.63 5.73
N SER A 258 5.03 7.47 5.24
CA SER A 258 5.38 8.69 4.47
C SER A 258 5.74 9.87 5.37
N GLY A 259 6.89 9.81 6.05
CA GLY A 259 7.29 10.90 6.96
C GLY A 259 8.78 11.09 7.22
N THR A 260 9.70 10.35 6.61
CA THR A 260 11.14 10.49 6.91
C THR A 260 11.92 10.93 5.67
N GLU A 261 12.54 12.11 5.75
CA GLU A 261 13.48 12.67 4.78
C GLU A 261 14.77 11.83 4.57
N ASP A 262 14.84 10.61 5.10
CA ASP A 262 16.04 9.79 5.05
C ASP A 262 15.68 8.32 4.81
N ARG A 263 15.59 7.93 3.54
CA ARG A 263 15.28 6.55 3.11
C ARG A 263 16.29 5.96 2.13
N ARG A 264 17.51 6.54 2.05
CA ARG A 264 18.65 5.81 1.48
C ARG A 264 19.34 4.92 2.51
N SER A 265 18.87 4.92 3.74
CA SER A 265 19.38 4.08 4.82
C SER A 265 18.23 3.82 5.78
N ASN A 266 18.07 2.57 6.23
CA ASN A 266 17.07 2.10 7.20
C ASN A 266 15.76 1.56 6.59
N TYR A 267 15.87 0.38 5.98
CA TYR A 267 14.82 -0.66 6.02
C TYR A 267 14.76 -1.37 7.39
N LEU A 268 15.36 -0.79 8.44
CA LEU A 268 15.20 -1.21 9.81
C LEU A 268 14.14 -0.30 10.43
N VAL A 269 12.96 -0.86 10.70
CA VAL A 269 11.98 -0.25 11.60
C VAL A 269 12.71 0.00 12.92
N ARG A 270 12.98 1.26 13.24
CA ARG A 270 13.56 1.61 14.53
C ARG A 270 12.44 1.55 15.58
N GLU A 271 12.71 0.85 16.69
CA GLU A 271 11.81 0.66 17.85
C GLU A 271 11.28 1.96 18.47
N GLU A 272 11.83 3.11 18.10
CA GLU A 272 11.49 4.45 18.61
C GLU A 272 10.08 4.97 18.24
N TYR A 273 9.32 4.23 17.41
CA TYR A 273 7.93 4.57 17.06
C TYR A 273 6.87 3.71 17.76
N LEU A 274 7.27 2.76 18.60
CA LEU A 274 6.33 2.07 19.47
C LEU A 274 5.94 3.00 20.62
N MET A 275 4.69 3.47 20.60
CA MET A 275 4.13 4.24 21.69
C MET A 275 4.33 3.45 23.01
N PRO A 276 4.89 4.04 24.07
CA PRO A 276 5.05 3.34 25.33
C PRO A 276 3.73 2.74 25.80
N LEU A 277 3.76 1.53 26.36
CA LEU A 277 2.58 0.81 26.86
C LEU A 277 1.67 1.70 27.73
N SER A 278 2.28 2.58 28.53
CA SER A 278 1.58 3.54 29.37
C SER A 278 0.73 4.54 28.59
N ASP A 279 1.18 4.94 27.40
CA ASP A 279 0.51 5.95 26.58
C ASP A 279 -0.60 5.33 25.72
N LEU A 280 -0.42 4.08 25.26
CA LEU A 280 -1.49 3.32 24.61
C LEU A 280 -2.65 3.03 25.57
N ILE A 281 -2.33 2.70 26.82
CA ILE A 281 -3.32 2.52 27.90
C ILE A 281 -4.00 3.85 28.25
N LYS A 282 -3.28 4.98 28.29
CA LYS A 282 -3.89 6.30 28.51
C LYS A 282 -4.84 6.66 27.36
N MET A 283 -4.43 6.47 26.10
CA MET A 283 -5.27 6.73 24.93
C MET A 283 -6.56 5.90 24.95
N ALA A 284 -6.47 4.62 25.30
CA ALA A 284 -7.64 3.75 25.46
C ALA A 284 -8.53 4.16 26.66
N SER A 285 -7.94 4.76 27.70
CA SER A 285 -8.64 5.18 28.92
C SER A 285 -9.38 6.52 28.80
N PHE A 286 -8.96 7.40 27.88
CA PHE A 286 -9.56 8.74 27.75
C PHE A 286 -10.72 8.84 26.76
N GLY A 287 -11.06 7.79 26.01
CA GLY A 287 -12.29 7.73 25.18
C GLY A 287 -12.46 8.82 24.11
N HIS A 288 -11.49 9.72 23.96
CA HIS A 288 -11.54 10.86 23.05
C HIS A 288 -10.15 11.17 22.53
N LEU A 289 -9.79 10.47 21.46
CA LEU A 289 -9.05 11.09 20.36
C LEU A 289 -9.84 10.76 19.10
N THR A 290 -10.81 11.62 18.79
CA THR A 290 -11.13 11.87 17.39
C THR A 290 -9.83 12.31 16.71
N LEU A 291 -9.68 12.03 15.41
CA LEU A 291 -8.54 12.38 14.54
C LEU A 291 -8.23 13.90 14.46
N GLU A 292 -8.64 14.68 15.44
CA GLU A 292 -8.57 16.13 15.50
C GLU A 292 -7.40 16.67 16.34
N ASN A 293 -6.75 15.88 17.20
CA ASN A 293 -5.69 16.40 18.09
C ASN A 293 -4.39 15.58 18.14
N VAL A 294 -3.84 15.24 16.96
CA VAL A 294 -2.38 15.08 16.76
C VAL A 294 -2.03 15.67 15.41
#